data_AF-A0A1R3K9U6-F1
#
_entry.id   AF-A0A1R3K9U6-F1
#
_cell.length_a   1.000
_cell.length_b   1.000
_cell.length_c   1.000
_cell.angle_alpha   90.00
_cell.angle_beta   90.00
_cell.angle_gamma   90.00
#
_symmetry.space_group_name_H-M   'P 1'
#
loop_
_entity.id
_entity.type
_entity.pdbx_description
1 polymer ?
#
loop_
_entity_poly.entity_id
_entity_poly.type
_entity_poly.pdbx_seq_one_letter_code
_entity_poly.pdbx_strand_id
1 'polypeptide(L)' 'MEKQLAEVFRKFGVEKSDPTNEPFDPHRHNAVFQVPDNSKPPGTVANVLK' A
#
# COMPACT_ATOMS: atom_id res chain seq x y z
N MET A 1 1.81 -7.41 19.98
CA MET A 1 0.42 -7.55 19.49
C MET A 1 0.36 -7.57 17.96
N GLU A 2 0.76 -6.50 17.26
CA GLU A 2 0.70 -6.44 15.78
C GLU A 2 1.41 -7.61 15.07
N LYS A 3 2.60 -8.00 15.52
CA LYS A 3 3.34 -9.14 14.94
C LYS A 3 2.58 -10.47 15.06
N GLN A 4 1.99 -10.74 16.23
CA GLN A 4 1.22 -11.98 16.46
C GLN A 4 -0.08 -11.99 15.63
N LEU A 5 -0.74 -10.85 15.49
CA LEU A 5 -1.92 -10.74 14.64
C LEU A 5 -1.57 -10.96 13.15
N ALA A 6 -0.47 -10.37 12.68
CA ALA A 6 0.02 -10.58 11.32
C ALA A 6 0.38 -12.05 11.05
N GLU A 7 0.96 -12.75 12.02
CA GLU A 7 1.22 -14.20 11.92
C GLU A 7 -0.07 -15.01 11.78
N VAL A 8 -1.14 -14.65 12.49
CA VAL A 8 -2.45 -15.30 12.33
C VAL A 8 -3.00 -15.05 10.93
N PHE A 9 -2.99 -13.81 10.42
CA PHE A 9 -3.47 -13.50 9.07
C PHE A 9 -2.71 -14.27 7.98
N ARG A 10 -1.38 -14.38 8.10
CA ARG A 10 -0.57 -15.16 7.16
C ARG A 10 -0.94 -16.64 7.13
N LYS A 11 -1.36 -17.23 8.25
CA LYS A 11 -1.85 -18.63 8.28
C LYS A 11 -3.11 -18.83 7.42
N PHE A 12 -3.89 -17.78 7.20
CA PHE A 12 -5.08 -17.80 6.35
C PHE A 12 -4.83 -17.16 4.97
N GLY A 13 -3.57 -16.95 4.57
CA GLY A 13 -3.21 -16.40 3.27
C GLY A 13 -3.45 -14.88 3.13
N VAL A 14 -3.66 -14.17 4.25
CA VAL A 14 -3.83 -12.72 4.24
C VAL A 14 -2.50 -12.05 4.54
N GLU A 15 -2.04 -11.21 3.62
CA GLU A 15 -0.78 -10.47 3.72
C GLU A 15 -1.01 -8.96 3.63
N LYS A 16 -0.13 -8.20 4.28
CA LYS A 16 -0.15 -6.75 4.18
C LYS A 16 0.48 -6.32 2.85
N SER A 17 -0.28 -5.59 2.04
CA SER A 17 0.22 -4.99 0.81
C SER A 17 0.95 -3.67 1.13
N ASP A 18 2.11 -3.46 0.51
CA ASP A 18 2.82 -2.18 0.49
C ASP A 18 3.14 -1.79 -0.95
N PRO A 19 2.17 -1.21 -1.68
CA PRO A 19 2.35 -0.84 -3.09
C PRO A 19 3.17 0.44 -3.28
N THR A 20 3.96 0.89 -2.30
CA THR A 20 4.76 2.11 -2.42
C THR A 20 5.72 2.00 -3.62
N ASN A 21 5.76 3.02 -4.46
CA ASN A 21 6.48 3.05 -5.74
C ASN A 21 5.90 2.16 -6.86
N GLU A 22 4.77 1.49 -6.64
CA GLU A 22 4.03 0.79 -7.69
C GLU A 22 3.00 1.71 -8.37
N PRO A 23 2.56 1.39 -9.59
CA PRO A 23 1.42 2.06 -10.22
C PRO A 23 0.15 1.98 -9.36
N PHE A 24 -0.61 3.08 -9.33
CA PHE A 24 -1.91 3.12 -8.68
C PHE A 24 -2.94 2.30 -9.46
N ASP A 25 -3.63 1.40 -8.76
CA ASP A 25 -4.74 0.61 -9.28
C ASP A 25 -6.02 0.95 -8.47
N PRO A 26 -7.05 1.58 -9.07
CA PRO A 26 -8.27 1.96 -8.36
C PRO A 26 -9.10 0.75 -7.87
N HIS A 27 -8.87 -0.45 -8.39
CA HIS A 27 -9.55 -1.66 -7.91
C HIS A 27 -8.95 -2.21 -6.63
N ARG A 28 -7.71 -1.82 -6.32
CA ARG A 28 -6.93 -2.35 -5.18
C ARG A 28 -6.52 -1.26 -4.19
N HIS A 29 -6.41 -0.02 -4.64
CA HIS A 29 -5.92 1.13 -3.87
C HIS A 29 -6.99 2.21 -3.76
N ASN A 30 -7.00 2.91 -2.62
CA ASN A 30 -7.85 4.08 -2.41
C ASN A 30 -6.97 5.34 -2.33
N ALA A 31 -7.13 6.26 -3.28
CA ALA A 31 -6.37 7.51 -3.30
C ALA A 31 -7.01 8.54 -2.37
N VAL A 32 -6.28 8.95 -1.34
CA VAL A 32 -6.76 9.92 -0.33
C VAL A 32 -6.27 11.35 -0.59
N PHE A 33 -5.10 11.52 -1.22
CA PHE A 33 -4.54 12.81 -1.62
C PHE A 33 -3.47 12.63 -2.70
N GLN A 34 -3.10 13.73 -3.36
CA GLN A 34 -1.99 13.78 -4.31
C GLN A 34 -0.81 14.52 -3.68
N VAL A 35 0.41 14.10 -4.04
CA VAL A 35 1.66 14.75 -3.59
C VAL A 35 2.47 15.12 -4.83
N PRO A 36 2.92 16.39 -4.96
CA PRO A 36 3.89 16.76 -5.97
C PRO A 36 5.25 16.09 -5.67
N ASP A 37 5.66 15.15 -6.50
CA ASP A 37 6.94 14.46 -6.37
C ASP A 37 7.53 14.15 -7.75
N ASN A 38 8.50 14.96 -8.16
CA ASN A 38 9.17 14.82 -9.47
C ASN A 38 10.13 13.62 -9.52
N SER A 39 10.38 12.91 -8.41
CA SER A 39 11.20 11.70 -8.40
C SER A 39 10.43 10.45 -8.87
N LYS A 40 9.10 10.55 -8.97
CA LYS A 40 8.22 9.41 -9.31
C LYS A 40 7.42 9.69 -10.59
N PRO A 41 7.15 8.66 -11.40
CA PRO A 41 6.21 8.78 -12.50
C PRO A 41 4.81 9.23 -12.01
N PRO A 42 4.04 9.94 -12.84
CA PRO A 42 2.64 10.21 -12.55
C PRO A 42 1.84 8.91 -12.35
N GLY A 43 0.92 8.91 -11.40
CA GLY A 43 0.08 7.74 -11.11
C GLY A 43 0.76 6.65 -10.27
N THR A 44 1.88 6.96 -9.62
CA THR A 44 2.56 6.06 -8.66
C THR A 44 2.03 6.26 -7.24
N VAL A 45 1.90 5.18 -6.47
CA VAL A 45 1.59 5.26 -5.03
C VAL A 45 2.77 5.88 -4.29
N ALA A 46 2.59 7.12 -3.80
CA ALA A 46 3.64 7.86 -3.12
C ALA A 46 3.87 7.39 -1.68
N ASN A 47 2.80 7.08 -0.94
CA ASN A 47 2.84 6.62 0.44
C ASN A 47 1.64 5.71 0.73
N VAL A 48 1.84 4.70 1.58
CA VAL A 48 0.78 3.87 2.16
C VAL A 48 0.49 4.37 3.58
N LEU A 49 -0.75 4.81 3.81
CA LEU A 49 -1.18 5.18 5.16
C LEU A 49 -1.37 3.93 6.02
N LYS A 50 -0.96 4.01 7.29
CA LYS A 50 -1.10 2.95 8.28
C LYS A 50 -2.35 3.14 9.12
#